data_AF-A0A924F8Q3-F1
#
_entry.id   AF-A0A924F8Q3-F1
#
_cell.length_a   1.000
_cell.length_b   1.000
_cell.length_c   1.000
_cell.angle_alpha   90.00
_cell.angle_beta   90.00
_cell.angle_gamma   90.00
#
_symmetry.space_group_name_H-M   'P 1'
#
loop_
_entity.id
_entity.type
_entity.pdbx_description
1 polymer ?
#
loop_
_entity_poly.entity_id
_entity_poly.type
_entity_poly.pdbx_seq_one_letter_code
_entity_poly.pdbx_strand_id
1 'polypeptide(L)'
;MRKIVKGAPGVYRNDTLFYMYSRQGSFSAIDRAEAASSRMEKPEQSLSFKMDSIKIKASEETTDFTYKGSLLISVSDQQALWNRTTQAELAGQLKSKIGAAIVKYQKETSWQVLSWC
;
A
#
# COMPACT_ATOMS: atom_id res chain seq x y z
N MET A 1 -27.06 -13.93 -11.46
CA MET A 1 -26.25 -14.02 -10.22
C MET A 1 -25.24 -12.88 -10.23
N ARG A 2 -25.22 -11.98 -9.23
CA ARG A 2 -24.15 -10.98 -9.11
C ARG A 2 -22.87 -11.73 -8.76
N LYS A 3 -21.88 -11.75 -9.66
CA LYS A 3 -20.51 -12.18 -9.32
C LYS A 3 -20.02 -11.22 -8.24
N ILE A 4 -19.95 -11.70 -7.00
CA ILE A 4 -19.21 -11.00 -5.94
C ILE A 4 -17.74 -11.09 -6.34
N VAL A 5 -17.17 -9.95 -6.78
CA VAL A 5 -15.75 -9.88 -7.11
C VAL A 5 -14.99 -9.92 -5.78
N LYS A 6 -14.32 -11.04 -5.49
CA LYS A 6 -13.42 -11.13 -4.35
C LYS A 6 -12.18 -10.32 -4.67
N GLY A 7 -11.93 -9.25 -3.91
CA GLY A 7 -10.71 -8.47 -4.01
C GLY A 7 -9.51 -9.28 -3.50
N ALA A 8 -8.35 -9.12 -4.14
CA ALA A 8 -7.09 -9.70 -3.69
C ALA A 8 -6.51 -8.85 -2.54
N PRO A 9 -6.23 -9.43 -1.37
CA PRO A 9 -5.76 -8.67 -0.21
C PRO A 9 -4.28 -8.29 -0.36
N GLY A 10 -3.97 -7.01 -0.16
CA GLY A 10 -2.62 -6.52 0.06
C GLY A 10 -2.28 -6.61 1.55
N VAL A 11 -1.43 -7.57 1.91
CA VAL A 11 -1.12 -7.92 3.30
C VAL A 11 0.27 -7.39 3.66
N TYR A 12 0.38 -6.72 4.80
CA TYR A 12 1.65 -6.29 5.37
C TYR A 12 1.72 -6.71 6.83
N ARG A 13 2.74 -7.51 7.19
CA ARG A 13 3.02 -7.97 8.57
C ARG A 13 1.76 -8.47 9.31
N ASN A 14 0.99 -9.36 8.65
CA ASN A 14 -0.27 -9.96 9.12
C ASN A 14 -1.49 -9.03 9.19
N ASP A 15 -1.40 -7.80 8.70
CA ASP A 15 -2.54 -6.90 8.55
C ASP A 15 -2.91 -6.72 7.08
N THR A 16 -4.21 -6.71 6.78
CA THR A 16 -4.71 -6.43 5.42
C THR A 16 -4.90 -4.94 5.26
N LEU A 17 -4.03 -4.32 4.47
CA LEU A 17 -4.04 -2.87 4.30
C LEU A 17 -5.02 -2.42 3.22
N PHE A 18 -5.18 -3.17 2.14
CA PHE A 18 -6.07 -2.82 1.03
C PHE A 18 -6.51 -4.05 0.24
N TYR A 19 -7.43 -3.85 -0.70
CA TYR A 19 -7.85 -4.86 -1.65
C TYR A 19 -7.69 -4.38 -3.09
N MET A 20 -7.17 -5.25 -3.94
CA MET A 20 -7.07 -5.06 -5.38
C MET A 20 -8.21 -5.77 -6.08
N TYR A 21 -8.96 -5.06 -6.92
CA TYR A 21 -10.14 -5.60 -7.59
C TYR A 21 -9.98 -5.75 -9.09
N SER A 22 -8.90 -5.22 -9.67
CA SER A 22 -8.70 -5.22 -11.11
C SER A 22 -7.26 -5.52 -11.51
N ARG A 23 -7.13 -6.08 -12.71
CA ARG A 23 -5.85 -6.23 -13.40
C ARG A 23 -5.31 -4.88 -13.87
N GLN A 24 -4.01 -4.80 -14.07
CA GLN A 24 -3.34 -3.66 -14.72
C GLN A 24 -2.35 -4.22 -15.74
N GLY A 25 -2.63 -4.00 -17.03
CA GLY A 25 -1.87 -4.65 -18.11
C GLY A 25 -1.97 -6.18 -18.02
N SER A 26 -0.81 -6.84 -17.91
CA SER A 26 -0.65 -8.29 -17.73
C SER A 26 -0.74 -8.75 -16.28
N PHE A 27 -0.70 -7.84 -15.29
CA PHE A 27 -0.72 -8.19 -13.88
C PHE A 27 -2.16 -8.41 -13.40
N SER A 28 -2.44 -9.57 -12.83
CA SER A 28 -3.71 -9.86 -12.18
C SER A 28 -3.89 -9.03 -10.89
N ALA A 29 -5.09 -9.02 -10.33
CA ALA A 29 -5.34 -8.36 -9.06
C ALA A 29 -4.47 -8.93 -7.92
N ILE A 30 -4.21 -10.24 -7.95
CA ILE A 30 -3.36 -10.94 -6.97
C ILE A 30 -1.91 -10.52 -7.14
N ASP A 31 -1.37 -10.57 -8.36
CA ASP A 31 0.02 -10.16 -8.63
C ASP A 31 0.27 -8.71 -8.20
N ARG A 32 -0.71 -7.83 -8.39
CA ARG A 32 -0.63 -6.43 -7.95
C ARG A 32 -0.61 -6.32 -6.42
N ALA A 33 -1.47 -7.08 -5.73
CA ALA A 33 -1.53 -7.06 -4.28
C ALA A 33 -0.23 -7.60 -3.65
N GLU A 34 0.31 -8.69 -4.19
CA GLU A 34 1.59 -9.27 -3.76
C GLU A 34 2.77 -8.34 -4.04
N ALA A 35 2.86 -7.78 -5.25
CA ALA A 35 3.92 -6.85 -5.61
C ALA A 35 3.92 -5.62 -4.71
N ALA A 36 2.75 -5.03 -4.45
CA ALA A 36 2.62 -3.90 -3.55
C ALA A 36 3.00 -4.27 -2.10
N SER A 37 2.62 -5.45 -1.65
CA SER A 37 2.98 -5.99 -0.33
C SER A 37 4.50 -6.11 -0.15
N SER A 38 5.18 -6.73 -1.10
CA SER A 38 6.65 -6.88 -1.07
C SER A 38 7.37 -5.53 -1.16
N ARG A 39 6.86 -4.56 -1.93
CA ARG A 39 7.48 -3.22 -2.03
C ARG A 39 7.45 -2.45 -0.72
N MET A 40 6.47 -2.70 0.15
CA MET A 40 6.36 -2.07 1.48
C MET A 40 7.44 -2.54 2.48
N GLU A 41 8.19 -3.61 2.16
CA GLU A 41 9.34 -4.06 2.98
C GLU A 41 10.55 -3.11 2.87
N LYS A 42 10.70 -2.36 1.76
CA LYS A 42 11.84 -1.44 1.59
C LYS A 42 11.80 -0.24 2.55
N PRO A 43 10.67 0.48 2.72
CA PRO A 43 10.57 1.53 3.72
C PRO A 43 10.84 1.06 5.14
N GLU A 44 10.42 -0.17 5.47
CA GLU A 44 10.58 -0.78 6.79
C GLU A 44 12.03 -0.80 7.27
N GLN A 45 12.95 -1.23 6.40
CA GLN A 45 14.38 -1.35 6.69
C GLN A 45 15.08 0.01 6.88
N SER A 46 14.41 1.12 6.60
CA SER A 46 14.98 2.45 6.69
C SER A 46 14.68 3.08 8.04
N LEU A 47 15.72 3.22 8.88
CA LEU A 47 15.66 3.90 10.19
C LEU A 47 15.13 5.35 10.13
N SER A 48 15.18 5.98 8.95
CA SER A 48 14.73 7.35 8.71
C SER A 48 13.34 7.47 8.05
N PHE A 49 12.57 6.37 7.99
CA PHE A 49 11.24 6.42 7.40
C PHE A 49 10.31 7.38 8.15
N LYS A 50 9.57 8.20 7.40
CA LYS A 50 8.47 9.04 7.89
C LYS A 50 7.31 8.89 6.93
N MET A 51 6.08 9.15 7.39
CA MET A 51 4.89 9.08 6.51
C MET A 51 5.02 10.01 5.28
N ASP A 52 5.70 11.15 5.41
CA ASP A 52 5.96 12.08 4.32
C ASP A 52 7.04 11.63 3.32
N SER A 53 7.75 10.54 3.63
CA SER A 53 8.66 9.88 2.71
C SER A 53 7.90 9.15 1.59
N ILE A 54 6.60 8.84 1.79
CA ILE A 54 5.72 8.35 0.73
C ILE A 54 5.22 9.55 -0.07
N LYS A 55 5.62 9.60 -1.35
CA LYS A 55 5.19 10.63 -2.30
C LYS A 55 4.06 10.10 -3.16
N ILE A 56 3.04 10.92 -3.36
CA ILE A 56 1.91 10.65 -4.24
C ILE A 56 2.16 11.35 -5.58
N LYS A 57 1.94 10.63 -6.68
CA LYS A 57 1.96 11.15 -8.04
C LYS A 57 0.64 10.77 -8.72
N ALA A 58 -0.20 11.76 -8.98
CA ALA A 58 -1.44 11.54 -9.72
C ALA A 58 -1.19 11.64 -11.23
N SER A 59 -1.80 10.74 -11.99
CA SER A 59 -1.98 10.80 -13.44
C SER A 59 -3.48 10.69 -13.77
N GLU A 60 -3.82 10.77 -15.05
CA GLU A 60 -5.22 10.63 -15.50
C GLU A 60 -5.80 9.26 -15.15
N GLU A 61 -4.99 8.19 -15.25
CA GLU A 61 -5.47 6.81 -15.05
C GLU A 61 -5.26 6.30 -13.62
N THR A 62 -4.23 6.80 -12.94
CA THR A 62 -3.78 6.21 -11.68
C THR A 62 -3.16 7.23 -10.73
N THR A 63 -3.30 6.96 -9.43
CA THR A 63 -2.55 7.62 -8.37
C THR A 63 -1.48 6.70 -7.83
N ASP A 64 -0.22 7.04 -8.08
CA ASP A 64 0.96 6.25 -7.73
C ASP A 64 1.60 6.71 -6.41
N PHE A 65 1.99 5.74 -5.61
CA PHE A 65 2.66 5.92 -4.35
C PHE A 65 4.11 5.50 -4.53
N THR A 66 5.04 6.38 -4.18
CA THR A 66 6.47 6.12 -4.37
C THR A 66 7.24 6.37 -3.08
N TYR A 67 8.30 5.58 -2.86
CA TYR A 67 9.25 5.76 -1.79
C TYR A 67 10.67 5.74 -2.36
N LYS A 68 11.44 6.82 -2.14
CA LYS A 68 12.78 7.02 -2.72
C LYS A 68 12.84 6.70 -4.22
N GLY A 69 11.81 7.13 -4.97
CA GLY A 69 11.71 6.91 -6.42
C GLY A 69 11.20 5.53 -6.85
N SER A 70 11.09 4.56 -5.94
CA SER A 70 10.50 3.24 -6.24
C SER A 70 8.99 3.26 -6.06
N LEU A 71 8.25 2.65 -7.00
CA LEU A 71 6.81 2.43 -6.86
C LEU A 71 6.52 1.51 -5.65
N LEU A 72 5.52 1.87 -4.85
CA LEU A 72 4.94 1.03 -3.80
C LEU A 72 3.63 0.41 -4.30
N ILE A 73 2.65 1.26 -4.61
CA ILE A 73 1.30 0.87 -5.02
C ILE A 73 0.77 1.89 -6.03
N SER A 74 -0.07 1.43 -6.96
CA SER A 74 -0.80 2.25 -7.93
C SER A 74 -2.30 2.03 -7.74
N VAL A 75 -3.06 3.10 -7.62
CA VAL A 75 -4.51 3.08 -7.36
C VAL A 75 -5.21 3.66 -8.57
N SER A 76 -6.12 2.91 -9.21
CA SER A 76 -6.92 3.44 -10.33
C SER A 76 -8.32 3.89 -9.87
N ASP A 77 -9.04 4.57 -10.76
CA ASP A 77 -10.47 4.88 -10.58
C ASP A 77 -11.31 3.66 -10.21
N GLN A 78 -10.99 2.50 -10.78
CA GLN A 78 -11.74 1.29 -10.48
C GLN A 78 -11.60 0.91 -9.00
N GLN A 79 -10.42 1.09 -8.41
CA GLN A 79 -10.22 0.86 -6.98
C GLN A 79 -11.01 1.87 -6.14
N ALA A 80 -11.03 3.13 -6.54
CA ALA A 80 -11.81 4.17 -5.87
C ALA A 80 -13.32 3.87 -5.92
N LEU A 81 -13.82 3.43 -7.08
CA LEU A 81 -15.21 3.04 -7.28
C LEU A 81 -15.62 1.88 -6.37
N TRP A 82 -14.78 0.84 -6.26
CA TRP A 82 -15.04 -0.29 -5.36
C TRP A 82 -15.09 0.12 -3.88
N ASN A 83 -14.32 1.15 -3.50
CA ASN A 83 -14.31 1.70 -2.14
C ASN A 83 -15.35 2.80 -1.91
N ARG A 84 -16.14 3.17 -2.93
CA ARG A 84 -17.12 4.28 -2.89
C ARG A 84 -16.48 5.61 -2.51
N THR A 85 -15.28 5.86 -3.02
CA THR A 85 -14.48 7.07 -2.79
C THR A 85 -14.02 7.65 -4.11
N THR A 86 -13.50 8.89 -4.09
CA THR A 86 -12.67 9.41 -5.19
C THR A 86 -11.25 8.83 -5.15
N GLN A 87 -10.48 8.96 -6.24
CA GLN A 87 -9.05 8.57 -6.23
C GLN A 87 -8.27 9.30 -5.15
N ALA A 88 -8.51 10.62 -5.00
CA ALA A 88 -7.79 11.45 -4.03
C ALA A 88 -8.08 11.04 -2.58
N GLU A 89 -9.35 10.78 -2.24
CA GLU A 89 -9.74 10.32 -0.91
C GLU A 89 -9.17 8.94 -0.60
N LEU A 90 -9.29 8.00 -1.55
CA LEU A 90 -8.70 6.67 -1.39
C LEU A 90 -7.19 6.77 -1.22
N ALA A 91 -6.54 7.66 -1.97
CA ALA A 91 -5.11 7.84 -1.91
C ALA A 91 -4.66 8.36 -0.53
N GLY A 92 -5.39 9.34 0.02
CA GLY A 92 -5.16 9.86 1.38
C GLY A 92 -5.32 8.78 2.45
N GLN A 93 -6.41 8.00 2.38
CA GLN A 93 -6.68 6.89 3.30
C GLN A 93 -5.58 5.83 3.26
N LEU A 94 -5.19 5.40 2.06
CA LEU A 94 -4.14 4.40 1.87
C LEU A 94 -2.77 4.92 2.32
N LYS A 95 -2.44 6.19 2.07
CA LYS A 95 -1.17 6.77 2.53
C LYS A 95 -1.08 6.74 4.05
N SER A 96 -2.16 7.14 4.72
CA SER A 96 -2.24 7.11 6.18
C SER A 96 -2.13 5.69 6.71
N LYS A 97 -2.91 4.74 6.15
CA LYS A 97 -2.93 3.35 6.60
C LYS A 97 -1.58 2.64 6.40
N ILE A 98 -0.97 2.77 5.22
CA ILE A 98 0.34 2.19 4.91
C ILE A 98 1.43 2.83 5.77
N GLY A 99 1.45 4.16 5.85
CA GLY A 99 2.43 4.88 6.68
C GLY A 99 2.33 4.50 8.16
N ALA A 100 1.12 4.37 8.70
CA ALA A 100 0.89 3.95 10.08
C ALA A 100 1.34 2.51 10.32
N ALA A 101 1.05 1.59 9.40
CA ALA A 101 1.46 0.20 9.50
C ALA A 101 3.00 0.04 9.54
N ILE A 102 3.71 0.75 8.66
CA ILE A 102 5.18 0.73 8.62
C ILE A 102 5.77 1.33 9.91
N VAL A 103 5.26 2.49 10.36
CA VAL A 103 5.74 3.12 11.60
C VAL A 103 5.46 2.25 12.82
N LYS A 104 4.28 1.62 12.89
CA LYS A 104 3.91 0.69 13.95
C LYS A 104 4.91 -0.46 14.02
N TYR A 105 5.18 -1.10 12.89
CA TYR A 105 6.15 -2.19 12.81
C TYR A 105 7.54 -1.73 13.24
N GLN A 106 8.03 -0.59 12.76
CA GLN A 106 9.34 -0.07 13.16
C GLN A 106 9.46 0.14 14.68
N LYS A 107 8.39 0.62 15.33
CA LYS A 107 8.36 0.75 16.80
C LYS A 107 8.42 -0.61 17.48
N GLU A 108 7.61 -1.57 17.04
CA GLU A 108 7.56 -2.92 17.61
C GLU A 108 8.91 -3.65 17.47
N THR A 109 9.59 -3.52 16.32
CA THR A 109 10.91 -4.12 16.09
C THR A 109 12.04 -3.34 16.76
N SER A 110 11.98 -2.01 16.80
CA SER A 110 13.04 -1.19 17.44
C SER A 110 13.21 -1.48 18.93
N TRP A 111 12.13 -1.87 19.62
CA TRP A 111 12.20 -2.23 21.05
C TRP A 111 12.88 -3.59 21.26
N GLN A 112 12.72 -4.52 20.32
CA GLN A 112 13.38 -5.82 20.37
C GLN A 112 14.90 -5.70 20.12
N VAL A 113 15.33 -4.80 19.23
CA VAL A 113 16.75 -4.56 18.95
C VAL A 113 17.48 -3.93 20.15
N LEU A 114 16.81 -3.07 20.92
CA LEU A 114 17.42 -2.41 22.09
C LEU A 114 17.41 -3.25 23.37
N SER A 115 16.60 -4.32 23.44
CA SER A 115 16.52 -5.20 24.61
C SER A 115 17.66 -6.23 24.67
N TRP A 116 18.56 -6.26 23.69
CA TRP A 116 19.68 -7.22 23.55
C TRP A 116 21.08 -6.55 23.58
N CYS A 117 21.16 -5.31 24.05
CA CYS A 117 22.42 -4.61 24.36
C CYS A 117 22.53 -4.31 25.86
#